data_AF-A0A6U3VIX9-F1
#
_entry.id   AF-A0A6U3VIX9-F1
#
_cell.length_a   1.000
_cell.length_b   1.000
_cell.length_c   1.000
_cell.angle_alpha   90.00
_cell.angle_beta   90.00
_cell.angle_gamma   90.00
#
_symmetry.space_group_name_H-M   'P 1'
#
loop_
_entity.id
_entity.type
_entity.pdbx_description
1 polymer ?
#
loop_
_entity_poly.entity_id
_entity_poly.type
_entity_poly.pdbx_seq_one_letter_code
_entity_poly.pdbx_strand_id
1 'polypeptide(L)'
;REKETQDVLSSEMKRVTDELELEYTSKLQNELAKMKSAYAKDLEKHGSVMEMLQGNLELLSSRLEVSQTYECGSKRAHRVSAAALALASKLEDGEGAAVEIAALKGAAGGEGVIASAVGMIPPTAEEGVPTVAELQVAFDQSYNVGRQAAMVPEGRAGLEGQLMGMVFAKLSVPPSPEAVPTSEEEGNVTDGVLSLARKYVQVGDLEKAVEQLNKLKGQAAYVMNDWKSKAADRVSTERALKVIKLECALLNKELV
;
A
#
# COMPACT_ATOMS: atom_id res chain seq x y z
N ARG A 1 39.15 -97.34 -54.33
CA ARG A 1 38.08 -96.79 -55.18
C ARG A 1 36.79 -96.55 -54.40
N GLU A 2 35.99 -97.54 -53.97
CA GLU A 2 34.74 -97.27 -53.22
C GLU A 2 34.93 -96.59 -51.84
N LYS A 3 35.96 -96.98 -51.07
CA LYS A 3 36.28 -96.32 -49.78
C LYS A 3 36.75 -94.88 -49.93
N GLU A 4 37.55 -94.58 -50.96
CA GLU A 4 38.01 -93.22 -51.25
C GLU A 4 36.86 -92.33 -51.71
N THR A 5 35.93 -92.85 -52.51
CA THR A 5 34.73 -92.11 -52.91
C THR A 5 33.79 -91.85 -51.74
N GLN A 6 33.73 -92.76 -50.76
CA GLN A 6 32.90 -92.62 -49.56
C GLN A 6 33.51 -91.62 -48.56
N ASP A 7 34.84 -91.58 -48.41
CA ASP A 7 35.52 -90.58 -47.59
C ASP A 7 35.39 -89.17 -48.18
N VAL A 8 35.55 -89.02 -49.51
CA VAL A 8 35.36 -87.73 -50.21
C VAL A 8 33.91 -87.24 -50.10
N LEU A 9 32.93 -88.13 -50.25
CA LEU A 9 31.52 -87.79 -50.02
C LEU A 9 31.26 -87.37 -48.58
N SER A 10 31.88 -88.03 -47.59
CA SER A 10 31.72 -87.68 -46.18
C SER A 10 32.36 -86.34 -45.83
N SER A 11 33.50 -85.99 -46.44
CA SER A 11 34.16 -84.70 -46.24
C SER A 11 33.40 -83.56 -46.91
N GLU A 12 32.84 -83.79 -48.10
CA GLU A 12 31.98 -82.81 -48.76
C GLU A 12 30.66 -82.63 -48.00
N MET A 13 30.05 -83.71 -47.50
CA MET A 13 28.83 -83.64 -46.69
C MET A 13 29.09 -82.84 -45.40
N LYS A 14 30.20 -83.12 -44.70
CA LYS A 14 30.64 -82.37 -43.51
C LYS A 14 30.87 -80.90 -43.83
N ARG A 15 31.59 -80.60 -44.91
CA ARG A 15 31.86 -79.22 -45.35
C ARG A 15 30.56 -78.46 -45.63
N VAL A 16 29.60 -79.10 -46.29
CA VAL A 16 28.28 -78.50 -46.57
C VAL A 16 27.48 -78.28 -45.29
N THR A 17 27.49 -79.22 -44.33
CA THR A 17 26.84 -78.99 -43.01
C THR A 17 27.52 -77.89 -42.22
N ASP A 18 28.85 -77.86 -42.18
CA ASP A 18 29.62 -76.84 -41.47
C ASP A 18 29.37 -75.46 -42.08
N GLU A 19 29.33 -75.36 -43.41
CA GLU A 19 29.02 -74.12 -44.14
C GLU A 19 27.58 -73.66 -43.90
N LEU A 20 26.62 -74.58 -43.85
CA LEU A 20 25.22 -74.30 -43.52
C LEU A 20 25.05 -73.83 -42.07
N GLU A 21 25.74 -74.46 -41.11
CA GLU A 21 25.73 -74.04 -39.70
C GLU A 21 26.38 -72.66 -39.52
N LEU A 22 27.46 -72.38 -40.25
CA LEU A 22 28.16 -71.10 -40.22
C LEU A 22 27.30 -69.98 -40.82
N GLU A 23 26.62 -70.24 -41.94
CA GLU A 23 25.59 -69.37 -42.52
C GLU A 23 24.47 -69.07 -41.51
N TYR A 24 23.92 -70.10 -40.88
CA TYR A 24 22.78 -69.98 -39.97
C TYR A 24 23.17 -69.21 -38.69
N THR A 25 24.33 -69.53 -38.11
CA THR A 25 24.87 -68.81 -36.94
C THR A 25 25.19 -67.36 -37.29
N SER A 26 25.74 -67.06 -38.47
CA SER A 26 25.97 -65.68 -38.90
C SER A 26 24.65 -64.90 -39.09
N LYS A 27 23.60 -65.53 -39.65
CA LYS A 27 22.27 -64.93 -39.78
C LYS A 27 21.65 -64.65 -38.42
N LEU A 28 21.75 -65.58 -37.49
CA LEU A 28 21.22 -65.44 -36.14
C LEU A 28 21.96 -64.34 -35.36
N GLN A 29 23.29 -64.28 -35.48
CA GLN A 29 24.10 -63.21 -34.91
C GLN A 29 23.77 -61.85 -35.51
N ASN A 30 23.56 -61.77 -36.83
CA ASN A 30 23.15 -60.54 -37.50
C ASN A 30 21.75 -60.07 -37.07
N GLU A 31 20.78 -60.97 -36.96
CA GLU A 31 19.44 -60.62 -36.45
C GLU A 31 19.48 -60.19 -34.98
N LEU A 32 20.26 -60.87 -34.13
CA LEU A 32 20.46 -60.47 -32.74
C LEU A 32 21.13 -59.09 -32.66
N ALA A 33 22.14 -58.83 -33.50
CA ALA A 33 22.81 -57.54 -33.58
C ALA A 33 21.86 -56.43 -34.05
N LYS A 34 21.03 -56.68 -35.07
CA LYS A 34 19.99 -55.75 -35.54
C LYS A 34 19.00 -55.44 -34.42
N MET A 35 18.46 -56.46 -33.75
CA MET A 35 17.53 -56.29 -32.64
C MET A 35 18.15 -55.50 -31.49
N LYS A 36 19.37 -55.84 -31.06
CA LYS A 36 20.09 -55.05 -30.03
C LYS A 36 20.30 -53.60 -30.46
N SER A 37 20.66 -53.35 -31.71
CA SER A 37 20.85 -51.99 -32.22
C SER A 37 19.54 -51.19 -32.26
N ALA A 38 18.42 -51.86 -32.60
CA ALA A 38 17.10 -51.25 -32.61
C ALA A 38 16.64 -50.90 -31.19
N TYR A 39 16.81 -51.82 -30.24
CA TYR A 39 16.53 -51.58 -28.82
C TYR A 39 17.39 -50.45 -28.24
N ALA A 40 18.68 -50.40 -28.57
CA ALA A 40 19.56 -49.32 -28.11
C ALA A 40 19.09 -47.95 -28.63
N LYS A 41 18.71 -47.87 -29.91
CA LYS A 41 18.16 -46.65 -30.51
C LYS A 41 16.84 -46.23 -29.88
N ASP A 42 15.94 -47.17 -29.59
CA ASP A 42 14.68 -46.83 -28.93
C ASP A 42 14.89 -46.38 -27.49
N LEU A 43 15.84 -46.98 -26.75
CA LEU A 43 16.19 -46.54 -25.40
C LEU A 43 16.78 -45.11 -25.40
N GLU A 44 17.61 -44.78 -26.39
CA GLU A 44 18.16 -43.43 -26.59
C GLU A 44 17.07 -42.40 -26.93
N LYS A 45 16.10 -42.77 -27.79
CA LYS A 45 14.93 -41.92 -28.06
C LYS A 45 14.09 -41.70 -26.79
N HIS A 46 13.84 -42.74 -26.01
CA HIS A 46 13.10 -42.61 -24.77
C HIS A 46 13.85 -41.74 -23.75
N GLY A 47 15.18 -41.87 -23.66
CA GLY A 47 16.03 -41.02 -22.84
C GLY A 47 15.92 -39.54 -23.22
N SER A 48 16.05 -39.22 -24.51
CA SER A 48 15.95 -37.82 -24.98
C SER A 48 14.54 -37.23 -24.80
N VAL A 49 13.49 -38.02 -24.99
CA VAL A 49 12.11 -37.59 -24.69
C VAL A 49 11.92 -37.33 -23.20
N MET A 50 12.46 -38.20 -22.34
CA MET A 50 12.36 -38.04 -20.89
C MET A 50 13.12 -36.81 -20.40
N GLU A 51 14.30 -36.54 -20.95
CA GLU A 51 15.09 -35.33 -20.67
C GLU A 51 14.35 -34.06 -21.13
N MET A 52 13.75 -34.09 -22.32
CA MET A 52 12.92 -32.98 -22.82
C MET A 52 11.70 -32.74 -21.93
N LEU A 53 11.01 -33.80 -21.51
CA LEU A 53 9.86 -33.70 -20.60
C LEU A 53 10.26 -33.16 -19.23
N GLN A 54 11.41 -33.59 -18.70
CA GLN A 54 11.95 -33.09 -17.44
C GLN A 54 12.26 -31.58 -17.54
N GLY A 55 12.91 -31.15 -18.62
CA GLY A 55 13.18 -29.72 -18.86
C GLY A 55 11.90 -28.90 -19.01
N ASN A 56 10.89 -29.42 -19.71
CA ASN A 56 9.59 -28.76 -19.84
C ASN A 56 8.86 -28.65 -18.50
N LEU A 57 8.92 -29.67 -17.65
CA LEU A 57 8.33 -29.65 -16.31
C LEU A 57 9.01 -28.62 -15.41
N GLU A 58 10.35 -28.53 -15.46
CA GLU A 58 11.10 -27.54 -14.69
C GLU A 58 10.75 -26.10 -15.11
N LEU A 59 10.71 -25.84 -16.42
CA LEU A 59 10.28 -24.56 -16.97
C LEU A 59 8.84 -24.21 -16.57
N LEU A 60 7.94 -25.18 -16.61
CA LEU A 60 6.53 -24.97 -16.25
C LEU A 60 6.37 -24.72 -14.74
N SER A 61 7.12 -25.43 -13.91
CA SER A 61 7.19 -25.19 -12.46
C SER A 61 7.67 -23.78 -12.15
N SER A 62 8.77 -23.35 -12.77
CA SER A 62 9.32 -21.99 -12.60
C SER A 62 8.33 -20.92 -13.03
N ARG A 63 7.65 -21.09 -14.17
CA ARG A 63 6.61 -20.15 -14.62
C ARG A 63 5.40 -20.11 -13.69
N LEU A 64 5.00 -21.25 -13.15
CA LEU A 64 3.86 -21.34 -12.23
C LEU A 64 4.17 -20.61 -10.92
N GLU A 65 5.39 -20.75 -10.40
CA GLU A 65 5.83 -20.05 -9.18
C GLU A 65 5.83 -18.52 -9.37
N VAL A 66 6.36 -18.04 -10.49
CA VAL A 66 6.29 -16.61 -10.86
C VAL A 66 4.84 -16.14 -11.01
N SER A 67 3.97 -16.92 -11.64
CA SER A 67 2.56 -16.57 -11.80
C SER A 67 1.82 -16.54 -10.46
N GLN A 68 2.08 -17.49 -9.57
CA GLN A 68 1.44 -17.57 -8.26
C GLN A 68 1.85 -16.41 -7.36
N THR A 69 3.15 -16.10 -7.33
CA THR A 69 3.69 -14.98 -6.56
C THR A 69 3.12 -13.65 -7.07
N TYR A 70 3.05 -13.47 -8.39
CA TYR A 70 2.43 -12.31 -9.02
C TYR A 70 0.94 -12.16 -8.65
N GLU A 71 0.16 -13.24 -8.80
CA GLU A 71 -1.28 -13.25 -8.47
C GLU A 71 -1.54 -12.93 -7.00
N CYS A 72 -0.74 -13.51 -6.10
CA CYS A 72 -0.86 -13.27 -4.66
C CYS A 72 -0.51 -11.82 -4.31
N GLY A 73 0.60 -11.32 -4.85
CA GLY A 73 1.05 -9.93 -4.67
C GLY A 73 0.04 -8.92 -5.21
N SER A 74 -0.45 -9.15 -6.44
CA SER A 74 -1.47 -8.32 -7.09
C SER A 74 -2.77 -8.26 -6.27
N LYS A 75 -3.30 -9.42 -5.85
CA LYS A 75 -4.51 -9.46 -5.00
C LYS A 75 -4.30 -8.70 -3.69
N ARG A 76 -3.12 -8.82 -3.07
CA ARG A 76 -2.81 -8.08 -1.85
C ARG A 76 -2.79 -6.57 -2.10
N ALA A 77 -2.07 -6.10 -3.10
CA ALA A 77 -1.97 -4.68 -3.41
C ALA A 77 -3.32 -4.06 -3.81
N HIS A 78 -4.14 -4.79 -4.58
CA HIS A 78 -5.50 -4.36 -4.92
C HIS A 78 -6.39 -4.27 -3.69
N ARG A 79 -6.35 -5.25 -2.78
CA ARG A 79 -7.14 -5.22 -1.54
C ARG A 79 -6.75 -4.03 -0.65
N VAL A 80 -5.44 -3.79 -0.51
CA VAL A 80 -4.90 -2.66 0.26
C VAL A 80 -5.32 -1.33 -0.39
N SER A 81 -5.14 -1.20 -1.70
CA SER A 81 -5.51 0.01 -2.44
C SER A 81 -7.01 0.30 -2.39
N ALA A 82 -7.85 -0.74 -2.49
CA ALA A 82 -9.30 -0.61 -2.38
C ALA A 82 -9.74 -0.17 -0.97
N ALA A 83 -9.16 -0.76 0.07
CA ALA A 83 -9.43 -0.36 1.45
C ALA A 83 -8.95 1.07 1.73
N ALA A 84 -7.78 1.45 1.22
CA ALA A 84 -7.24 2.80 1.34
C ALA A 84 -8.10 3.84 0.61
N LEU A 85 -8.64 3.50 -0.56
CA LEU A 85 -9.53 4.38 -1.32
C LEU A 85 -10.87 4.55 -0.61
N ALA A 86 -11.44 3.47 -0.07
CA ALA A 86 -12.67 3.53 0.72
C ALA A 86 -12.50 4.41 1.96
N LEU A 87 -11.39 4.23 2.70
CA LEU A 87 -11.03 5.06 3.83
C LEU A 87 -10.89 6.54 3.43
N ALA A 88 -10.17 6.83 2.34
CA ALA A 88 -10.00 8.19 1.85
C ALA A 88 -11.32 8.84 1.49
N SER A 89 -12.23 8.13 0.80
CA SER A 89 -13.55 8.65 0.45
C SER A 89 -14.36 9.03 1.68
N LYS A 90 -14.46 8.13 2.67
CA LYS A 90 -15.21 8.39 3.92
C LYS A 90 -14.68 9.60 4.67
N LEU A 91 -13.35 9.70 4.80
CA LEU A 91 -12.71 10.81 5.48
C LEU A 91 -12.79 12.12 4.69
N GLU A 92 -12.80 12.08 3.36
CA GLU A 92 -13.03 13.26 2.53
C GLU A 92 -14.45 13.81 2.72
N ASP A 93 -15.44 12.93 2.86
CA ASP A 93 -16.85 13.28 3.13
C ASP A 93 -17.11 13.67 4.61
N GLY A 94 -16.13 13.45 5.50
CA GLY A 94 -16.24 13.74 6.94
C GLY A 94 -17.04 12.70 7.72
N GLU A 95 -17.31 11.55 7.12
CA GLU A 95 -18.03 10.44 7.76
C GLU A 95 -17.11 9.62 8.67
N GLY A 96 -17.70 8.93 9.64
CA GLY A 96 -17.00 7.97 10.49
C GLY A 96 -16.47 6.78 9.70
N ALA A 97 -15.18 6.48 9.87
CA ALA A 97 -14.44 5.52 9.04
C ALA A 97 -13.96 4.27 9.81
N ALA A 98 -14.64 3.90 10.91
CA ALA A 98 -14.22 2.79 11.77
C ALA A 98 -14.05 1.45 11.02
N VAL A 99 -14.98 1.16 10.10
CA VAL A 99 -14.98 -0.09 9.32
C VAL A 99 -13.81 -0.10 8.33
N GLU A 100 -13.56 1.01 7.67
CA GLU A 100 -12.53 1.19 6.65
C GLU A 100 -11.13 1.17 7.27
N ILE A 101 -10.96 1.77 8.46
CA ILE A 101 -9.74 1.67 9.25
C ILE A 101 -9.44 0.21 9.61
N ALA A 102 -10.44 -0.54 10.09
CA ALA A 102 -10.29 -1.95 10.41
C ALA A 102 -9.99 -2.80 9.16
N ALA A 103 -10.67 -2.51 8.04
CA ALA A 103 -10.47 -3.19 6.76
C ALA A 103 -9.05 -2.95 6.21
N LEU A 104 -8.55 -1.71 6.28
CA LEU A 104 -7.20 -1.37 5.85
C LEU A 104 -6.15 -2.04 6.72
N LYS A 105 -6.34 -2.06 8.05
CA LYS A 105 -5.45 -2.78 8.97
C LYS A 105 -5.43 -4.29 8.70
N GLY A 106 -6.59 -4.87 8.39
CA GLY A 106 -6.70 -6.28 7.99
C GLY A 106 -6.05 -6.58 6.64
N ALA A 107 -6.14 -5.66 5.67
CA ALA A 107 -5.58 -5.85 4.33
C ALA A 107 -4.06 -5.62 4.27
N ALA A 108 -3.54 -4.62 4.98
CA ALA A 108 -2.12 -4.30 5.00
C ALA A 108 -1.30 -5.31 5.81
N GLY A 109 -1.92 -5.94 6.81
CA GLY A 109 -1.23 -6.70 7.84
C GLY A 109 -0.83 -5.82 9.02
N GLY A 110 -0.44 -6.43 10.13
CA GLY A 110 -0.16 -5.73 11.38
C GLY A 110 1.15 -4.91 11.41
N GLU A 111 2.00 -5.04 10.39
CA GLU A 111 3.33 -4.43 10.33
C GLU A 111 3.52 -3.69 9.01
N GLY A 112 4.24 -2.56 9.04
CA GLY A 112 4.59 -1.76 7.87
C GLY A 112 4.16 -0.29 7.95
N VAL A 113 4.50 0.48 6.92
CA VAL A 113 4.25 1.93 6.84
C VAL A 113 2.75 2.23 6.93
N ILE A 114 1.90 1.41 6.29
CA ILE A 114 0.43 1.57 6.34
C ILE A 114 -0.10 1.39 7.76
N ALA A 115 0.38 0.38 8.50
CA ALA A 115 -0.05 0.15 9.87
C ALA A 115 0.34 1.31 10.81
N SER A 116 1.56 1.85 10.64
CA SER A 116 2.02 3.05 11.35
C SER A 116 1.20 4.29 10.99
N ALA A 117 0.89 4.48 9.70
CA ALA A 117 0.08 5.60 9.23
C ALA A 117 -1.36 5.52 9.76
N VAL A 118 -1.94 4.32 9.83
CA VAL A 118 -3.25 4.10 10.47
C VAL A 118 -3.19 4.47 11.96
N GLY A 119 -2.07 4.20 12.65
CA GLY A 119 -1.87 4.63 14.03
C GLY A 119 -1.76 6.15 14.24
N MET A 120 -1.48 6.93 13.18
CA MET A 120 -1.48 8.40 13.23
C MET A 120 -2.88 9.00 13.08
N ILE A 121 -3.85 8.21 12.61
CA ILE A 121 -5.24 8.66 12.48
C ILE A 121 -5.82 8.79 13.90
N PRO A 122 -6.39 9.95 14.25
CA PRO A 122 -6.97 10.16 15.56
C PRO A 122 -8.21 9.27 15.75
N PRO A 123 -8.53 8.84 16.99
CA PRO A 123 -9.70 8.00 17.27
C PRO A 123 -11.01 8.71 16.92
N THR A 124 -11.02 10.05 16.88
CA THR A 124 -12.17 10.86 16.42
C THR A 124 -12.57 10.55 14.98
N ALA A 125 -11.65 10.02 14.16
CA ALA A 125 -11.97 9.60 12.80
C ALA A 125 -12.86 8.36 12.71
N GLU A 126 -13.00 7.58 13.80
CA GLU A 126 -13.96 6.48 13.85
C GLU A 126 -15.41 7.00 13.85
N GLU A 127 -15.65 8.13 14.51
CA GLU A 127 -16.95 8.79 14.59
C GLU A 127 -17.18 9.81 13.46
N GLY A 128 -16.10 10.40 12.97
CA GLY A 128 -16.10 11.35 11.84
C GLY A 128 -15.24 12.57 12.15
N VAL A 129 -14.43 12.99 11.19
CA VAL A 129 -13.63 14.23 11.31
C VAL A 129 -14.27 15.31 10.45
N PRO A 130 -14.51 16.51 11.00
CA PRO A 130 -15.08 17.61 10.23
C PRO A 130 -14.30 17.89 8.94
N THR A 131 -15.03 18.20 7.87
CA THR A 131 -14.43 18.57 6.58
C THR A 131 -13.79 19.96 6.68
N VAL A 132 -12.91 20.29 5.72
CA VAL A 132 -12.29 21.62 5.67
C VAL A 132 -13.36 22.72 5.56
N ALA A 133 -14.42 22.49 4.78
CA ALA A 133 -15.53 23.43 4.63
C ALA A 133 -16.32 23.62 5.95
N GLU A 134 -16.59 22.54 6.67
CA GLU A 134 -17.24 22.61 7.98
C GLU A 134 -16.39 23.35 9.00
N LEU A 135 -15.07 23.09 9.01
CA LEU A 135 -14.13 23.79 9.87
C LEU A 135 -14.05 25.29 9.54
N GLN A 136 -14.14 25.67 8.27
CA GLN A 136 -14.19 27.08 7.85
C GLN A 136 -15.42 27.78 8.42
N VAL A 137 -16.61 27.17 8.29
CA VAL A 137 -17.87 27.73 8.81
C VAL A 137 -17.85 27.79 10.34
N ALA A 138 -17.38 26.72 11.00
CA ALA A 138 -17.25 26.67 12.46
C ALA A 138 -16.22 27.69 12.99
N PHE A 139 -15.18 27.99 12.21
CA PHE A 139 -14.18 28.98 12.59
C PHE A 139 -14.77 30.37 12.65
N ASP A 140 -15.63 30.78 11.71
CA ASP A 140 -16.23 32.12 11.72
C ASP A 140 -17.08 32.36 12.99
N GLN A 141 -17.77 31.33 13.48
CA GLN A 141 -18.50 31.39 14.75
C GLN A 141 -17.54 31.52 15.94
N SER A 142 -16.53 30.65 15.97
CA SER A 142 -15.52 30.62 17.04
C SER A 142 -14.69 31.90 17.09
N TYR A 143 -14.39 32.49 15.93
CA TYR A 143 -13.63 33.73 15.78
C TYR A 143 -14.32 34.92 16.46
N ASN A 144 -15.65 35.05 16.30
CA ASN A 144 -16.39 36.14 16.92
C ASN A 144 -16.35 36.05 18.46
N VAL A 145 -16.44 34.84 19.01
CA VAL A 145 -16.37 34.60 20.46
C VAL A 145 -14.94 34.74 20.96
N GLY A 146 -13.95 34.22 20.22
CA GLY A 146 -12.53 34.34 20.53
C GLY A 146 -12.05 35.79 20.55
N ARG A 147 -12.55 36.61 19.60
CA ARG A 147 -12.26 38.05 19.55
C ARG A 147 -12.87 38.82 20.72
N GLN A 148 -14.09 38.47 21.14
CA GLN A 148 -14.68 39.03 22.36
C GLN A 148 -13.85 38.65 23.59
N ALA A 149 -13.40 37.40 23.68
CA ALA A 149 -12.57 36.91 24.76
C ALA A 149 -11.16 37.54 24.79
N ALA A 150 -10.59 37.89 23.64
CA ALA A 150 -9.32 38.61 23.52
C ALA A 150 -9.38 40.06 24.05
N MET A 151 -10.59 40.65 24.08
CA MET A 151 -10.83 42.02 24.54
C MET A 151 -11.24 42.09 26.03
N VAL A 152 -11.27 40.97 26.75
CA VAL A 152 -11.56 40.93 28.20
C VAL A 152 -10.27 41.17 29.00
N PRO A 153 -10.18 42.21 29.85
CA PRO A 153 -8.99 42.47 30.66
C PRO A 153 -8.70 41.34 31.67
N GLU A 154 -7.42 40.99 31.82
CA GLU A 154 -7.00 39.96 32.79
C GLU A 154 -7.40 40.34 34.23
N GLY A 155 -7.93 39.36 34.98
CA GLY A 155 -8.37 39.55 36.37
C GLY A 155 -9.84 39.94 36.56
N ARG A 156 -10.63 40.15 35.49
CA ARG A 156 -12.09 40.34 35.56
C ARG A 156 -12.81 39.32 34.68
N ALA A 157 -12.75 38.05 35.06
CA ALA A 157 -13.49 36.97 34.40
C ALA A 157 -15.00 36.93 34.74
N GLY A 158 -15.50 37.89 35.52
CA GLY A 158 -16.93 38.01 35.85
C GLY A 158 -17.76 38.57 34.69
N LEU A 159 -19.10 38.54 34.85
CA LEU A 159 -20.08 39.05 33.87
C LEU A 159 -19.76 40.48 33.37
N GLU A 160 -19.22 41.34 34.25
CA GLU A 160 -18.83 42.72 33.90
C GLU A 160 -17.68 42.78 32.89
N GLY A 161 -16.71 41.86 32.96
CA GLY A 161 -15.60 41.79 32.02
C GLY A 161 -16.03 41.26 30.65
N GLN A 162 -16.97 40.29 30.63
CA GLN A 162 -17.54 39.79 29.38
C GLN A 162 -18.40 40.84 28.65
N LEU A 163 -19.17 41.66 29.38
CA LEU A 163 -19.91 42.78 28.80
C LEU A 163 -18.98 43.84 28.19
N MET A 164 -17.89 44.19 28.89
CA MET A 164 -16.90 45.12 28.36
C MET A 164 -16.23 44.57 27.09
N GLY A 165 -15.80 43.30 27.10
CA GLY A 165 -15.21 42.64 25.93
C GLY A 165 -16.17 42.63 24.73
N MET A 166 -17.47 42.43 24.94
CA MET A 166 -18.48 42.47 23.88
C MET A 166 -18.65 43.88 23.28
N VAL A 167 -18.64 44.92 24.11
CA VAL A 167 -18.74 46.32 23.66
C VAL A 167 -17.49 46.74 22.89
N PHE A 168 -16.29 46.44 23.41
CA PHE A 168 -15.03 46.77 22.73
C PHE A 168 -14.85 46.01 21.41
N ALA A 169 -15.22 44.72 21.35
CA ALA A 169 -15.15 43.95 20.11
C ALA A 169 -16.09 44.45 19.02
N LYS A 170 -17.25 45.04 19.39
CA LYS A 170 -18.17 45.68 18.43
C LYS A 170 -17.71 47.07 17.97
N LEU A 171 -17.00 47.81 18.83
CA LEU A 171 -16.53 49.16 18.50
C LEU A 171 -15.19 49.16 17.75
N SER A 172 -14.35 48.14 17.98
CA SER A 172 -13.04 48.03 17.35
C SER A 172 -13.15 47.47 15.93
N VAL A 173 -12.40 48.04 14.99
CA VAL A 173 -12.25 47.51 13.62
C VAL A 173 -11.20 46.39 13.68
N PRO A 174 -11.49 45.18 13.18
CA PRO A 174 -10.50 44.10 13.19
C PRO A 174 -9.24 44.52 12.42
N PRO A 175 -8.03 44.28 12.97
CA PRO A 175 -6.80 44.64 12.28
C PRO A 175 -6.70 43.88 10.96
N SER A 176 -6.27 44.57 9.91
CA SER A 176 -5.98 43.92 8.63
C SER A 176 -4.93 42.82 8.85
N PRO A 177 -5.08 41.63 8.23
CA PRO A 177 -4.18 40.49 8.45
C PRO A 177 -2.72 40.73 8.01
N GLU A 178 -2.43 41.86 7.38
CA GLU A 178 -1.09 42.30 6.98
C GLU A 178 -0.44 43.29 7.97
N ALA A 179 -1.22 43.82 8.92
CA ALA A 179 -0.75 44.70 9.97
C ALA A 179 -0.88 43.94 11.30
N VAL A 180 0.09 43.09 11.61
CA VAL A 180 0.28 42.60 12.99
C VAL A 180 0.98 43.73 13.74
N PRO A 181 0.30 44.44 14.66
CA PRO A 181 0.96 45.49 15.40
C PRO A 181 2.02 44.89 16.32
N THR A 182 3.21 45.49 16.30
CA THR A 182 4.36 45.12 17.13
C THR A 182 4.33 45.76 18.52
N SER A 183 3.24 46.45 18.88
CA SER A 183 3.07 47.12 20.17
C SER A 183 2.58 46.17 21.26
N GLU A 184 3.14 46.35 22.46
CA GLU A 184 3.16 45.44 23.62
C GLU A 184 1.82 45.28 24.39
N GLU A 185 0.68 45.57 23.75
CA GLU A 185 -0.62 45.31 24.34
C GLU A 185 -1.10 43.91 23.93
N GLU A 186 -1.11 42.96 24.88
CA GLU A 186 -1.46 41.56 24.63
C GLU A 186 -2.82 41.37 23.91
N GLY A 187 -3.78 42.27 24.13
CA GLY A 187 -5.08 42.28 23.42
C GLY A 187 -4.97 42.58 21.91
N ASN A 188 -4.01 43.41 21.51
CA ASN A 188 -3.78 43.74 20.10
C ASN A 188 -2.99 42.63 19.38
N VAL A 189 -2.06 42.00 20.10
CA VAL A 189 -1.31 40.83 19.61
C VAL A 189 -2.22 39.62 19.41
N THR A 190 -3.14 39.36 20.34
CA THR A 190 -4.09 38.23 20.24
C THR A 190 -5.11 38.42 19.11
N ASP A 191 -5.64 39.63 18.90
CA ASP A 191 -6.54 39.93 17.77
C ASP A 191 -5.83 39.81 16.41
N GLY A 192 -4.55 40.21 16.34
CA GLY A 192 -3.69 40.00 15.17
C GLY A 192 -3.46 38.52 14.86
N VAL A 193 -3.18 37.69 15.87
CA VAL A 193 -3.01 36.24 15.73
C VAL A 193 -4.30 35.57 15.25
N LEU A 194 -5.46 35.94 15.82
CA LEU A 194 -6.76 35.43 15.39
C LEU A 194 -7.08 35.79 13.94
N SER A 195 -6.75 37.03 13.54
CA SER A 195 -6.99 37.52 12.17
C SER A 195 -6.10 36.82 11.15
N LEU A 196 -4.84 36.52 11.51
CA LEU A 196 -3.95 35.73 10.68
C LEU A 196 -4.40 34.26 10.58
N ALA A 197 -4.84 33.66 11.69
CA ALA A 197 -5.43 32.33 11.69
C ALA A 197 -6.66 32.27 10.76
N ARG A 198 -7.53 33.29 10.80
CA ARG A 198 -8.70 33.40 9.91
C ARG A 198 -8.31 33.39 8.42
N LYS A 199 -7.25 34.13 8.06
CA LYS A 199 -6.73 34.13 6.69
C LYS A 199 -6.29 32.73 6.25
N TYR A 200 -5.55 32.01 7.09
CA TYR A 200 -5.13 30.63 6.76
C TYR A 200 -6.31 29.67 6.66
N VAL A 201 -7.31 29.79 7.53
CA VAL A 201 -8.54 28.99 7.46
C VAL A 201 -9.30 29.24 6.16
N GLN A 202 -9.45 30.50 5.74
CA GLN A 202 -10.13 30.85 4.48
C GLN A 202 -9.40 30.29 3.25
N VAL A 203 -8.06 30.20 3.30
CA VAL A 203 -7.24 29.59 2.24
C VAL A 203 -7.27 28.05 2.31
N GLY A 204 -7.74 27.46 3.42
CA GLY A 204 -7.79 26.02 3.65
C GLY A 204 -6.49 25.43 4.24
N ASP A 205 -5.54 26.27 4.64
CA ASP A 205 -4.29 25.85 5.27
C ASP A 205 -4.49 25.70 6.79
N LEU A 206 -5.13 24.59 7.17
CA LEU A 206 -5.46 24.30 8.57
C LEU A 206 -4.21 24.11 9.44
N GLU A 207 -3.11 23.64 8.86
CA GLU A 207 -1.85 23.41 9.56
C GLU A 207 -1.28 24.74 10.07
N LYS A 208 -1.12 25.73 9.19
CA LYS A 208 -0.68 27.07 9.58
C LYS A 208 -1.68 27.77 10.49
N ALA A 209 -2.97 27.54 10.31
CA ALA A 209 -3.99 28.08 11.20
C ALA A 209 -3.81 27.58 12.64
N VAL A 210 -3.63 26.27 12.84
CA VAL A 210 -3.37 25.68 14.16
C VAL A 210 -2.07 26.21 14.77
N GLU A 211 -1.01 26.39 13.98
CA GLU A 211 0.24 27.00 14.44
C GLU A 211 0.06 28.43 14.95
N GLN A 212 -0.75 29.26 14.27
CA GLN A 212 -1.06 30.60 14.78
C GLN A 212 -1.87 30.53 16.07
N LEU A 213 -2.89 29.68 16.14
CA LEU A 213 -3.73 29.55 17.33
C LEU A 213 -2.95 29.03 18.55
N ASN A 214 -1.88 28.26 18.35
CA ASN A 214 -0.99 27.84 19.45
C ASN A 214 -0.26 29.01 20.13
N LYS A 215 -0.17 30.17 19.49
CA LYS A 215 0.42 31.38 20.06
C LYS A 215 -0.55 32.15 20.96
N LEU A 216 -1.84 31.82 20.93
CA LEU A 216 -2.84 32.45 21.77
C LEU A 216 -2.62 32.06 23.24
N LYS A 217 -2.94 32.99 24.14
CA LYS A 217 -2.92 32.80 25.59
C LYS A 217 -4.25 33.25 26.19
N GLY A 218 -4.48 32.92 27.46
CA GLY A 218 -5.65 33.39 28.21
C GLY A 218 -6.99 32.84 27.72
N GLN A 219 -8.05 33.64 27.84
CA GLN A 219 -9.42 33.23 27.54
C GLN A 219 -9.66 32.96 26.05
N ALA A 220 -9.00 33.71 25.16
CA ALA A 220 -9.09 33.47 23.72
C ALA A 220 -8.55 32.08 23.33
N ALA A 221 -7.47 31.62 23.98
CA ALA A 221 -6.93 30.27 23.76
C ALA A 221 -7.91 29.18 24.22
N TYR A 222 -8.59 29.40 25.36
CA TYR A 222 -9.59 28.45 25.87
C TYR A 222 -10.79 28.31 24.93
N VAL A 223 -11.35 29.43 24.45
CA VAL A 223 -12.48 29.43 23.51
C VAL A 223 -12.11 28.76 22.19
N MET A 224 -10.92 29.03 21.66
CA MET A 224 -10.49 28.47 20.38
C MET A 224 -10.02 27.01 20.46
N ASN A 225 -9.91 26.43 21.67
CA ASN A 225 -9.29 25.12 21.86
C ASN A 225 -10.08 23.98 21.21
N ASP A 226 -11.42 24.01 21.29
CA ASP A 226 -12.27 22.99 20.66
C ASP A 226 -12.08 22.95 19.14
N TRP A 227 -12.19 24.12 18.50
CA TRP A 227 -11.95 24.23 17.06
C TRP A 227 -10.53 23.81 16.69
N LYS A 228 -9.52 24.24 17.48
CA LYS A 228 -8.12 23.89 17.25
C LYS A 228 -7.89 22.38 17.32
N SER A 229 -8.51 21.69 18.28
CA SER A 229 -8.40 20.23 18.42
C SER A 229 -8.96 19.52 17.19
N LYS A 230 -10.16 19.91 16.75
CA LYS A 230 -10.79 19.33 15.54
C LYS A 230 -9.98 19.60 14.27
N ALA A 231 -9.42 20.80 14.13
CA ALA A 231 -8.54 21.14 13.03
C ALA A 231 -7.22 20.33 13.06
N ALA A 232 -6.64 20.11 14.25
CA ALA A 232 -5.44 19.29 14.41
C ALA A 232 -5.70 17.82 14.05
N ASP A 233 -6.84 17.27 14.47
CA ASP A 233 -7.29 15.92 14.11
C ASP A 233 -7.42 15.78 12.58
N ARG A 234 -8.00 16.78 11.92
CA ARG A 234 -8.11 16.83 10.46
C ARG A 234 -6.74 16.83 9.78
N VAL A 235 -5.82 17.66 10.25
CA VAL A 235 -4.44 17.72 9.71
C VAL A 235 -3.72 16.38 9.90
N SER A 236 -3.85 15.73 11.06
CA SER A 236 -3.26 14.41 11.29
C SER A 236 -3.82 13.36 10.34
N THR A 237 -5.14 13.37 10.15
CA THR A 237 -5.87 12.47 9.24
C THR A 237 -5.40 12.66 7.79
N GLU A 238 -5.28 13.91 7.31
CA GLU A 238 -4.81 14.18 5.95
C GLU A 238 -3.35 13.78 5.73
N ARG A 239 -2.49 13.98 6.74
CA ARG A 239 -1.09 13.52 6.68
C ARG A 239 -1.01 12.00 6.61
N ALA A 240 -1.76 11.30 7.45
CA ALA A 240 -1.86 9.84 7.41
C ALA A 240 -2.34 9.33 6.05
N LEU A 241 -3.41 9.93 5.51
CA LEU A 241 -3.93 9.59 4.18
C LEU A 241 -2.92 9.80 3.06
N LYS A 242 -2.12 10.88 3.10
CA LYS A 242 -1.04 11.10 2.12
C LYS A 242 -0.02 9.98 2.16
N VAL A 243 0.42 9.56 3.35
CA VAL A 243 1.36 8.45 3.51
C VAL A 243 0.77 7.14 2.99
N ILE A 244 -0.49 6.84 3.31
CA ILE A 244 -1.18 5.64 2.84
C ILE A 244 -1.31 5.63 1.31
N LYS A 245 -1.71 6.75 0.70
CA LYS A 245 -1.84 6.89 -0.77
C LYS A 245 -0.49 6.69 -1.46
N LEU A 246 0.60 7.24 -0.91
CA LEU A 246 1.96 7.06 -1.43
C LEU A 246 2.41 5.59 -1.34
N GLU A 247 2.21 4.95 -0.20
CA GLU A 247 2.58 3.55 0.00
C GLU A 247 1.78 2.61 -0.91
N CYS A 248 0.49 2.85 -1.12
CA CYS A 248 -0.31 2.10 -2.08
C CYS A 248 0.22 2.27 -3.52
N ALA A 249 0.69 3.46 -3.89
CA ALA A 249 1.30 3.70 -5.19
C ALA A 249 2.64 2.97 -5.35
N LEU A 250 3.45 2.87 -4.29
CA LEU A 250 4.69 2.10 -4.29
C LEU A 250 4.40 0.59 -4.43
N LEU A 251 3.44 0.06 -3.67
CA LEU A 251 3.04 -1.35 -3.77
C LEU A 251 2.59 -1.73 -5.18
N ASN A 252 1.82 -0.87 -5.85
CA ASN A 252 1.40 -1.13 -7.23
C ASN A 252 2.55 -1.03 -8.24
N LYS A 253 3.58 -0.21 -7.97
CA LYS A 253 4.75 -0.10 -8.83
C LYS A 253 5.65 -1.34 -8.74
N GLU A 254 5.80 -1.92 -7.56
CA GLU A 254 6.60 -3.14 -7.37
C GLU A 254 6.01 -4.38 -8.06
N LEU A 255 4.74 -4.30 -8.48
CA LEU A 255 4.04 -5.34 -9.23
C LEU A 255 4.13 -5.19 -10.76
N VAL A 256 4.70 -4.11 -11.29
CA VAL A 256 4.89 -3.87 -12.73
C VAL A 256 6.34 -4.14 -13.11
#